data_AF-A0A434TT28-F1
#
_entry.id   AF-A0A434TT28-F1
#
_cell.length_a   1.000
_cell.length_b   1.000
_cell.length_c   1.000
_cell.angle_alpha   90.00
_cell.angle_beta   90.00
_cell.angle_gamma   90.00
#
_symmetry.space_group_name_H-M   'P 1'
#
loop_
_entity.id
_entity.type
_entity.pdbx_description
1 polymer ?
#
loop_
_entity_poly.entity_id
_entity_poly.type
_entity_poly.pdbx_seq_one_letter_code
_entity_poly.pdbx_strand_id
1 'polypeptide(L)'
;MTDFDFSHIRPKGGESLSDYFTRVVDEWACSERGGGLARIRYALHLMQGMAEENGSIEANRLAAERRTKDLGSARSRIAELETQLRHSVSKVEAEEGRRKAAFGMRERAASEMESPRGVPCEASEAIRALPLPRSLWTETRRPGDVLN
;
A
#
# COMPACT_ATOMS: atom_id res chain seq x y z
N MET A 1 26.39 -35.02 -7.46
CA MET A 1 27.01 -34.19 -6.41
C MET A 1 26.86 -32.76 -6.88
N THR A 2 26.00 -31.96 -6.23
CA THR A 2 25.95 -30.52 -6.52
C THR A 2 27.24 -29.91 -6.01
N ASP A 3 28.06 -29.38 -6.92
CA ASP A 3 29.27 -28.66 -6.55
C ASP A 3 28.87 -27.42 -5.75
N PHE A 4 29.31 -27.37 -4.49
CA PHE A 4 29.14 -26.20 -3.66
C PHE A 4 30.16 -25.15 -4.11
N ASP A 5 29.72 -24.18 -4.92
CA ASP A 5 30.56 -23.09 -5.41
C ASP A 5 30.56 -21.89 -4.43
N PHE A 6 31.68 -21.70 -3.74
CA PHE A 6 31.90 -20.58 -2.81
C PHE A 6 32.77 -19.47 -3.43
N SER A 7 32.98 -19.50 -4.75
CA SER A 7 33.81 -18.53 -5.48
C SER A 7 33.23 -17.11 -5.49
N HIS A 8 32.06 -16.86 -4.91
CA HIS A 8 31.45 -15.53 -4.77
C HIS A 8 31.62 -14.93 -3.35
N ILE A 9 32.02 -15.74 -2.36
CA ILE A 9 32.27 -15.29 -0.99
C ILE A 9 33.70 -14.74 -0.88
N ARG A 10 33.89 -13.62 -0.18
CA ARG A 10 35.18 -12.91 -0.09
C ARG A 10 35.52 -12.56 1.38
N PRO A 11 36.70 -12.94 1.91
CA PRO A 11 37.23 -12.39 3.16
C PRO A 11 37.78 -10.97 2.95
N LYS A 12 38.22 -10.30 4.03
CA LYS A 12 38.77 -8.93 4.00
C LYS A 12 39.98 -8.73 3.07
N GLY A 13 40.62 -9.79 2.58
CA GLY A 13 41.73 -9.75 1.62
C GLY A 13 41.32 -9.77 0.13
N GLY A 14 40.04 -9.94 -0.20
CA GLY A 14 39.55 -9.94 -1.58
C GLY A 14 39.79 -11.23 -2.39
N GLU A 15 40.49 -12.22 -1.84
CA GLU A 15 40.58 -13.59 -2.39
C GLU A 15 39.22 -14.32 -2.26
N SER A 16 38.91 -15.29 -3.13
CA SER A 16 37.68 -16.07 -2.96
C SER A 16 37.77 -17.02 -1.77
N LEU A 17 36.64 -17.37 -1.16
CA LEU A 17 36.62 -18.32 -0.04
C LEU A 17 37.19 -19.69 -0.43
N SER A 18 36.98 -20.10 -1.67
CA SER A 18 37.53 -21.34 -2.24
C SER A 18 39.06 -21.28 -2.40
N ASP A 19 39.57 -20.15 -2.89
CA ASP A 19 41.02 -19.94 -3.06
C ASP A 19 41.73 -19.83 -1.71
N TYR A 20 41.11 -19.13 -0.75
CA TYR A 20 41.58 -19.06 0.64
C TYR A 20 41.72 -20.46 1.24
N PHE A 21 40.69 -21.30 1.10
CA PHE A 21 40.69 -22.65 1.65
C PHE A 21 41.74 -23.54 0.99
N THR A 22 41.83 -23.48 -0.35
CA THR A 22 42.81 -24.27 -1.11
C THR A 22 44.23 -23.89 -0.70
N ARG A 23 44.53 -22.60 -0.64
CA ARG A 23 45.82 -22.09 -0.17
C ARG A 23 46.13 -22.53 1.26
N VAL A 24 45.14 -22.41 2.14
CA VAL A 24 45.26 -22.79 3.54
C VAL A 24 45.52 -24.30 3.70
N VAL A 25 44.81 -25.14 2.95
CA VAL A 25 45.00 -26.60 2.97
C VAL A 25 46.34 -26.99 2.35
N ASP A 26 46.73 -26.38 1.22
CA ASP A 26 48.00 -26.64 0.53
C ASP A 26 49.21 -26.22 1.38
N GLU A 27 49.17 -25.04 2.00
CA GLU A 27 50.19 -24.56 2.95
C GLU A 27 50.27 -25.48 4.18
N TRP A 28 49.16 -26.09 4.61
CA TRP A 28 49.10 -26.90 5.82
C TRP A 28 49.44 -28.37 5.61
N ALA A 29 49.09 -28.94 4.45
CA ALA A 29 49.47 -30.28 4.02
C ALA A 29 51.00 -30.43 3.93
N CYS A 30 51.70 -29.33 3.65
CA CYS A 30 53.17 -29.28 3.65
C CYS A 30 53.80 -29.13 5.06
N SER A 31 53.02 -28.92 6.12
CA SER A 31 53.53 -28.62 7.47
C SER A 31 53.28 -29.76 8.48
N GLU A 32 54.13 -30.78 8.49
CA GLU A 32 54.03 -31.98 9.37
C GLU A 32 54.20 -31.73 10.90
N ARG A 33 54.13 -30.50 11.41
CA ARG A 33 54.29 -30.21 12.84
C ARG A 33 52.98 -29.85 13.52
N GLY A 34 52.36 -30.83 14.18
CA GLY A 34 51.58 -30.76 15.43
C GLY A 34 50.38 -29.79 15.58
N GLY A 35 50.11 -28.91 14.63
CA GLY A 35 49.07 -27.86 14.73
C GLY A 35 48.10 -27.80 13.56
N GLY A 36 48.25 -28.69 12.57
CA GLY A 36 47.43 -28.69 11.35
C GLY A 36 45.93 -28.85 11.64
N LEU A 37 45.56 -29.72 12.58
CA LEU A 37 44.14 -29.95 12.92
C LEU A 37 43.45 -28.74 13.56
N ALA A 38 44.15 -28.04 14.46
CA ALA A 38 43.61 -26.84 15.12
C ALA A 38 43.41 -25.69 14.11
N ARG A 39 44.35 -25.57 13.17
CA ARG A 39 44.28 -24.63 12.06
C ARG A 39 43.14 -24.95 11.10
N ILE A 40 42.98 -26.21 10.68
CA ILE A 40 41.85 -26.70 9.86
C ILE A 40 40.51 -26.36 10.51
N ARG A 41 40.38 -26.63 11.82
CA ARG A 41 39.16 -26.31 12.57
C ARG A 41 38.87 -24.80 12.58
N TYR A 42 39.90 -23.97 12.73
CA TYR A 42 39.75 -22.51 12.70
C TYR A 42 39.31 -22.00 11.33
N ALA A 43 39.93 -22.49 10.24
CA ALA A 43 39.52 -22.13 8.88
C ALA A 43 38.07 -22.53 8.58
N LEU A 44 37.66 -23.74 8.96
CA LEU A 44 36.27 -24.20 8.80
C LEU A 44 35.28 -23.32 9.56
N HIS A 45 35.63 -22.90 10.78
CA HIS A 45 34.77 -22.01 11.57
C HIS A 45 34.63 -20.62 10.94
N LEU A 46 35.72 -20.05 10.40
CA LEU A 46 35.68 -18.79 9.65
C LEU A 46 34.82 -18.90 8.39
N MET A 47 34.94 -20.01 7.65
CA MET A 47 34.13 -20.26 6.45
C MET A 47 32.65 -20.36 6.78
N GLN A 48 32.32 -21.08 7.86
CA GLN A 48 30.95 -21.18 8.32
C GLN A 48 30.38 -19.80 8.66
N GLY A 49 31.11 -18.97 9.41
CA GLY A 49 30.68 -17.61 9.72
C GLY A 49 30.46 -16.75 8.47
N MET A 50 31.35 -16.83 7.49
CA MET A 50 31.19 -16.09 6.21
C MET A 50 30.03 -16.59 5.36
N ALA A 51 29.77 -17.89 5.35
CA ALA A 51 28.63 -18.48 4.65
C ALA A 51 27.30 -18.05 5.30
N GLU A 52 27.24 -18.04 6.62
CA GLU A 52 26.08 -17.58 7.40
C GLU A 52 25.83 -16.07 7.19
N GLU A 53 26.89 -15.25 7.23
CA GLU A 53 26.82 -13.81 7.00
C GLU A 53 26.33 -13.48 5.58
N ASN A 54 26.88 -14.14 4.56
CA ASN A 54 26.41 -13.95 3.18
C ASN A 54 24.98 -14.44 2.96
N GLY A 55 24.58 -15.54 3.62
CA GLY A 55 23.19 -15.99 3.60
C GLY A 55 22.25 -14.94 4.18
N SER A 56 22.66 -14.27 5.26
CA SER A 56 21.91 -13.16 5.87
C SER A 56 21.85 -11.92 4.97
N ILE A 57 22.96 -11.54 4.33
CA ILE A 57 23.01 -10.41 3.39
C ILE A 57 22.07 -10.67 2.21
N GLU A 58 22.10 -11.86 1.62
CA GLU A 58 21.24 -12.19 0.48
C GLU A 58 19.76 -12.24 0.88
N ALA A 59 19.44 -12.82 2.04
CA ALA A 59 18.08 -12.78 2.57
C ALA A 59 17.58 -11.34 2.79
N ASN A 60 18.44 -10.46 3.31
CA ASN A 60 18.12 -9.05 3.50
C ASN A 60 17.94 -8.31 2.17
N ARG A 61 18.75 -8.62 1.15
CA ARG A 61 18.63 -8.07 -0.21
C ARG A 61 17.29 -8.44 -0.83
N LEU A 62 16.93 -9.72 -0.82
CA LEU A 62 15.65 -10.22 -1.32
C LEU A 62 14.47 -9.61 -0.56
N ALA A 63 14.58 -9.46 0.76
CA ALA A 63 13.56 -8.79 1.57
C ALA A 63 13.41 -7.30 1.20
N ALA A 64 14.51 -6.60 0.93
CA ALA A 64 14.50 -5.21 0.50
C ALA A 64 13.86 -5.05 -0.89
N GLU A 65 14.23 -5.90 -1.85
CA GLU A 65 13.62 -5.93 -3.19
C GLU A 65 12.12 -6.21 -3.16
N ARG A 66 11.67 -7.08 -2.26
CA ARG A 66 10.25 -7.34 -2.07
C ARG A 66 9.52 -6.11 -1.51
N ARG A 67 10.10 -5.44 -0.50
CA ARG A 67 9.53 -4.21 0.07
C ARG A 67 9.44 -3.09 -0.97
N THR A 68 10.46 -2.93 -1.82
CA THR A 68 10.43 -1.88 -2.87
C THR A 68 9.36 -2.17 -3.91
N LYS A 69 9.18 -3.43 -4.30
CA LYS A 69 8.08 -3.86 -5.19
C LYS A 69 6.71 -3.59 -4.57
N ASP A 70 6.51 -3.96 -3.31
CA ASP A 70 5.25 -3.75 -2.59
C ASP A 70 4.93 -2.26 -2.43
N LEU A 71 5.94 -1.43 -2.11
CA LEU A 71 5.81 0.03 -2.06
C LEU A 71 5.45 0.62 -3.42
N GLY A 72 6.04 0.13 -4.50
CA GLY A 72 5.70 0.54 -5.87
C GLY A 72 4.23 0.22 -6.19
N SER A 73 3.78 -0.99 -5.88
CA SER A 73 2.39 -1.40 -6.08
C SER A 73 1.41 -0.57 -5.25
N ALA A 74 1.71 -0.34 -3.97
CA ALA A 74 0.89 0.48 -3.09
C ALA A 74 0.78 1.93 -3.61
N ARG A 75 1.89 2.53 -4.07
CA ARG A 75 1.89 3.88 -4.65
C ARG A 75 1.03 3.97 -5.90
N SER A 76 1.13 2.99 -6.81
CA SER A 76 0.27 2.94 -8.00
C SER A 76 -1.21 2.83 -7.63
N ARG A 77 -1.54 2.00 -6.63
CA ARG A 77 -2.93 1.85 -6.16
C ARG A 77 -3.46 3.13 -5.51
N ILE A 78 -2.63 3.84 -4.73
CA ILE A 78 -3.00 5.13 -4.14
C ILE A 78 -3.31 6.15 -5.25
N ALA A 79 -2.45 6.27 -6.26
CA ALA A 79 -2.67 7.21 -7.37
C ALA A 79 -3.95 6.90 -8.17
N GLU A 80 -4.27 5.62 -8.35
CA GLU A 80 -5.52 5.19 -8.98
C GLU A 80 -6.74 5.59 -8.13
N LEU A 81 -6.71 5.31 -6.83
CA LEU A 81 -7.78 5.65 -5.90
C LEU A 81 -8.00 7.17 -5.78
N GLU A 82 -6.92 7.96 -5.74
CA GLU A 82 -7.01 9.42 -5.77
C GLU A 82 -7.66 9.92 -7.07
N THR A 83 -7.35 9.29 -8.20
CA THR A 83 -7.99 9.61 -9.47
C THR A 83 -9.47 9.29 -9.45
N GLN A 84 -9.87 8.13 -8.93
CA GLN A 84 -11.28 7.78 -8.77
C GLN A 84 -12.01 8.75 -7.84
N LEU A 85 -11.37 9.14 -6.73
CA LEU A 85 -11.93 10.08 -5.77
C LEU A 85 -12.16 11.47 -6.39
N ARG A 86 -11.20 11.99 -7.18
CA ARG A 86 -11.34 13.28 -7.89
C ARG A 86 -12.52 13.32 -8.87
N HIS A 87 -12.84 12.19 -9.50
CA HIS A 87 -13.95 12.10 -10.46
C HIS A 87 -15.26 11.61 -9.82
N SER A 88 -15.24 11.28 -8.53
CA SER A 88 -16.45 10.95 -7.79
C SER A 88 -17.12 12.22 -7.28
N VAL A 89 -18.43 12.32 -7.46
CA VAL A 89 -19.23 13.38 -6.82
C VAL A 89 -19.37 13.01 -5.35
N SER A 90 -19.11 13.95 -4.45
CA SER A 90 -19.32 13.71 -3.02
C SER A 90 -20.79 13.37 -2.77
N LYS A 91 -21.07 12.44 -1.84
CA LYS A 91 -22.45 12.14 -1.42
C LYS A 91 -23.22 13.40 -1.01
N VAL A 92 -22.51 14.39 -0.45
CA VAL A 92 -23.09 15.69 -0.08
C VAL A 92 -23.50 16.48 -1.32
N GLU A 93 -22.62 16.60 -2.32
CA GLU A 93 -22.90 17.34 -3.56
C GLU A 93 -23.98 16.67 -4.40
N ALA A 94 -23.98 15.33 -4.48
CA ALA A 94 -25.03 14.58 -5.17
C ALA A 94 -26.39 14.79 -4.50
N GLU A 95 -26.43 14.79 -3.17
CA GLU A 95 -27.64 15.03 -2.39
C GLU A 95 -28.14 16.47 -2.51
N GLU A 96 -27.22 17.45 -2.50
CA GLU A 96 -27.55 18.86 -2.77
C GLU A 96 -28.13 19.04 -4.18
N GLY A 97 -27.50 18.43 -5.20
CA GLY A 97 -27.99 18.45 -6.57
C GLY A 97 -29.40 17.87 -6.69
N ARG A 98 -29.67 16.74 -6.03
CA ARG A 98 -31.00 16.11 -5.98
C ARG A 98 -32.05 17.02 -5.35
N ARG A 99 -31.73 17.66 -4.22
CA ARG A 99 -32.63 18.59 -3.53
C ARG A 99 -32.89 19.86 -4.33
N LYS A 100 -31.86 20.42 -4.97
CA LYS A 100 -31.97 21.58 -5.85
C LYS A 100 -32.84 21.28 -7.07
N ALA A 101 -32.68 20.08 -7.67
CA ALA A 101 -33.52 19.62 -8.76
C ALA A 101 -34.99 19.47 -8.32
N ALA A 102 -35.24 18.85 -7.18
CA ALA A 102 -36.58 18.70 -6.63
C ALA A 102 -37.25 20.06 -6.35
N PHE A 103 -36.52 21.00 -5.77
CA PHE A 103 -36.99 22.37 -5.58
C PHE A 103 -37.34 23.04 -6.92
N GLY A 104 -36.45 22.98 -7.92
CA GLY A 104 -36.70 23.56 -9.23
C GLY A 104 -37.85 22.89 -10.02
N MET A 105 -38.14 21.61 -9.78
CA MET A 105 -39.31 20.94 -10.33
C MET A 105 -40.60 21.41 -9.63
N ARG A 106 -40.57 21.54 -8.31
CA ARG A 106 -41.70 22.04 -7.51
C ARG A 106 -42.06 23.48 -7.89
N GLU A 107 -41.08 24.37 -8.01
CA GLU A 107 -41.33 25.75 -8.41
C GLU A 107 -41.93 25.84 -9.82
N ARG A 108 -41.43 25.04 -10.78
CA ARG A 108 -42.03 24.97 -12.12
C ARG A 108 -43.48 24.50 -12.09
N ALA A 109 -43.76 23.42 -11.36
CA ALA A 109 -45.13 22.92 -11.20
C ALA A 109 -46.05 23.94 -10.51
N ALA A 110 -45.55 24.69 -9.53
CA ALA A 110 -46.30 25.75 -8.89
C ALA A 110 -46.61 26.89 -9.88
N SER A 111 -45.63 27.35 -10.64
CA SER A 111 -45.82 28.39 -11.66
C SER A 111 -46.80 28.00 -12.76
N GLU A 112 -46.82 26.73 -13.18
CA GLU A 112 -47.81 26.22 -14.15
C GLU A 112 -49.24 26.26 -13.62
N MET A 113 -49.41 26.24 -12.30
CA MET A 113 -50.71 26.30 -11.63
C MET A 113 -51.13 27.72 -11.22
N GLU A 114 -50.29 28.72 -11.47
CA GLU A 114 -50.66 30.12 -11.26
C GLU A 114 -51.81 30.53 -12.18
N SER A 115 -52.53 31.57 -11.79
CA SER A 115 -53.56 32.15 -12.66
C SER A 115 -52.97 32.65 -13.99
N PRO A 116 -53.80 32.95 -15.02
CA PRO A 116 -53.32 33.45 -16.32
C PRO A 116 -52.47 34.74 -16.30
N ARG A 117 -52.39 35.42 -15.15
CA ARG A 117 -51.53 36.60 -14.94
C ARG A 117 -50.26 36.30 -14.11
N GLY A 118 -49.95 35.03 -13.86
CA GLY A 118 -48.84 34.62 -12.99
C GLY A 118 -49.07 34.92 -11.51
N VAL A 119 -50.33 35.04 -11.08
CA VAL A 119 -50.65 35.29 -9.67
C VAL A 119 -50.76 33.94 -8.94
N PRO A 120 -50.05 33.75 -7.82
CA PRO A 120 -50.21 32.59 -6.96
C PRO A 120 -51.67 32.34 -6.59
N CYS A 121 -52.06 31.07 -6.56
CA CYS A 121 -53.38 30.62 -6.20
C CYS A 121 -53.26 29.51 -5.15
N GLU A 122 -54.38 29.05 -4.61
CA GLU A 122 -54.40 27.98 -3.60
C GLU A 122 -53.66 26.73 -4.08
N ALA A 123 -53.81 26.35 -5.36
CA ALA A 123 -53.14 25.18 -5.93
C ALA A 123 -51.61 25.36 -6.05
N SER A 124 -51.13 26.52 -6.51
CA SER A 124 -49.69 26.76 -6.63
C SER A 124 -49.02 26.91 -5.26
N GLU A 125 -49.69 27.53 -4.29
CA GLU A 125 -49.23 27.59 -2.91
C GLU A 125 -49.21 26.21 -2.24
N ALA A 126 -50.22 25.38 -2.48
CA ALA A 126 -50.24 24.00 -1.98
C ALA A 126 -49.06 23.18 -2.53
N ILE A 127 -48.68 23.39 -3.81
CA ILE A 127 -47.50 22.76 -4.40
C ILE A 127 -46.22 23.24 -3.74
N ARG A 128 -46.05 24.56 -3.50
CA ARG A 128 -44.87 25.11 -2.80
C ARG A 128 -44.75 24.61 -1.37
N ALA A 129 -45.87 24.35 -0.71
CA ALA A 129 -45.92 23.81 0.65
C ALA A 129 -45.49 22.34 0.73
N LEU A 130 -45.42 21.60 -0.39
CA LEU A 130 -44.97 20.21 -0.38
C LEU A 130 -43.51 20.10 0.10
N PRO A 131 -43.21 19.18 1.02
CA PRO A 131 -41.87 19.01 1.56
C PRO A 131 -40.92 18.51 0.47
N LEU A 132 -39.67 18.98 0.50
CA LEU A 132 -38.63 18.45 -0.36
C LEU A 132 -38.24 17.01 0.05
N PRO A 133 -37.65 16.21 -0.87
CA PRO A 133 -37.18 14.87 -0.55
C PRO A 133 -36.23 14.85 0.65
N ARG A 134 -36.47 13.90 1.56
CA ARG A 134 -35.59 13.62 2.72
C ARG A 134 -34.23 13.16 2.25
N SER A 135 -33.19 13.41 3.04
CA SER A 135 -31.84 13.00 2.69
C SER A 135 -31.73 11.48 2.67
N LEU A 136 -31.11 10.93 1.63
CA LEU A 136 -30.84 9.49 1.56
C LEU A 136 -29.57 9.09 2.32
N TRP A 137 -28.64 10.02 2.54
CA TRP A 137 -27.27 9.70 2.96
C TRP A 137 -26.79 10.47 4.20
N THR A 138 -27.43 11.58 4.57
CA THR A 138 -27.03 12.42 5.71
C THR A 138 -27.92 12.26 6.94
N GLU A 139 -28.91 11.36 6.92
CA GLU A 139 -29.61 10.90 8.13
C GLU A 139 -28.79 9.82 8.86
N THR A 140 -27.52 10.09 9.16
CA THR A 140 -26.81 9.31 10.18
C THR A 140 -27.13 9.94 11.52
N ARG A 141 -28.24 9.51 12.14
CA ARG A 141 -28.42 9.65 13.58
C ARG A 141 -27.17 9.04 14.23
N ARG A 142 -26.40 9.85 14.97
CA ARG A 142 -25.46 9.27 15.93
C ARG A 142 -26.31 8.65 17.04
N PRO A 143 -25.99 7.44 17.54
CA PRO A 143 -26.67 6.92 18.71
C PRO A 143 -26.47 7.90 19.88
N GLY A 144 -27.50 8.67 20.25
CA GLY A 144 -27.45 9.62 21.37
C GLY A 144 -28.10 10.99 21.18
N ASP A 145 -28.54 11.38 19.99
CA ASP A 145 -29.15 12.70 19.80
C ASP A 145 -30.60 12.74 20.36
N VAL A 146 -30.76 13.36 21.53
CA VAL A 146 -32.04 13.62 22.21
C VAL A 146 -32.60 14.96 21.71
N LEU A 147 -33.90 14.99 21.43
CA LEU A 147 -34.63 16.17 20.98
C LEU A 147 -34.80 17.18 22.13
N ASN A 148 -34.45 18.44 21.88
CA ASN A 148 -35.04 19.59 22.57
C ASN A 148 -36.08 20.22 21.64
#